data_AF-A0A2G9QKE1-F1
#
_entry.id   AF-A0A2G9QKE1-F1
#
_cell.length_a   1.000
_cell.length_b   1.000
_cell.length_c   1.000
_cell.angle_alpha   90.00
_cell.angle_beta   90.00
_cell.angle_gamma   90.00
#
_symmetry.space_group_name_H-M   'P 1'
#
loop_
_entity.id
_entity.type
_entity.pdbx_description
1 polymer ?
#
loop_
_entity_poly.entity_id
_entity_poly.type
_entity_poly.pdbx_seq_one_letter_code
_entity_poly.pdbx_strand_id
1 'polypeptide(L)'
;LYDCGVTSSGWDDLRSILINNRSLTRLDLLDDNLEDSEIKLLCEGLRHPGCTLQRLKIRDCKVTLRCCDDLCSVISTNQTLIYLYIKLVDDKKMSESEVRRRCEVLRNAGISVYRRWVVGGWIVVIDRRRKEDGVWEPLPLSDGQRFVW
;
A
#
# COMPACT_ATOMS: atom_id res chain seq x y z
N LEU A 1 -9.81 -7.30 8.28
CA LEU A 1 -11.24 -7.20 7.89
C LEU A 1 -11.36 -7.98 6.59
N TYR A 2 -12.14 -9.07 6.59
CA TYR A 2 -12.36 -9.93 5.43
C TYR A 2 -13.81 -9.73 5.01
N ASP A 3 -14.04 -9.39 3.74
CA ASP A 3 -15.39 -9.34 3.15
C ASP A 3 -16.39 -8.51 3.97
N CYS A 4 -15.90 -7.39 4.49
CA CYS A 4 -16.76 -6.43 5.15
C CYS A 4 -17.18 -5.50 4.03
N GLY A 5 -18.42 -5.54 3.55
CA GLY A 5 -18.96 -4.52 2.66
C GLY A 5 -18.99 -3.17 3.38
N VAL A 6 -17.82 -2.58 3.59
CA VAL A 6 -17.63 -1.36 4.36
C VAL A 6 -18.24 -0.26 3.51
N THR A 7 -19.49 0.09 3.83
CA THR A 7 -20.13 1.29 3.26
C THR A 7 -19.24 2.50 3.50
N SER A 8 -19.42 3.59 2.73
CA SER A 8 -18.62 4.82 2.86
C SER A 8 -18.41 5.27 4.32
N SER A 9 -19.42 5.07 5.19
CA SER A 9 -19.34 5.35 6.63
C SER A 9 -18.26 4.56 7.39
N GLY A 10 -18.02 3.29 7.06
CA GLY A 10 -17.04 2.48 7.77
C GLY A 10 -15.60 2.80 7.38
N TRP A 11 -15.37 3.45 6.24
CA TRP A 11 -14.06 3.98 5.87
C TRP A 11 -13.69 5.25 6.64
N ASP A 12 -14.68 6.09 6.95
CA ASP A 12 -14.51 7.21 7.87
C ASP A 12 -14.21 6.74 9.30
N ASP A 13 -14.87 5.67 9.75
CA ASP A 13 -14.56 5.04 11.04
C ASP A 13 -13.14 4.46 11.05
N LEU A 14 -12.74 3.77 9.98
CA LEU A 14 -11.40 3.21 9.87
C LEU A 14 -10.33 4.30 9.83
N ARG A 15 -10.56 5.39 9.11
CA ARG A 15 -9.71 6.59 9.14
C ARG A 15 -9.60 7.15 10.55
N SER A 16 -10.72 7.26 11.26
CA SER A 16 -10.75 7.73 12.65
C SER A 16 -9.98 6.80 13.59
N ILE A 17 -10.06 5.48 13.37
CA ILE A 17 -9.27 4.49 14.11
C ILE A 17 -7.79 4.67 13.83
N LEU A 18 -7.38 4.86 12.57
CA LEU A 18 -5.96 5.09 12.24
C LEU A 18 -5.39 6.34 12.92
N ILE A 19 -6.22 7.37 13.07
CA ILE A 19 -5.83 8.65 13.68
C ILE A 19 -5.74 8.53 15.21
N ASN A 20 -6.71 7.87 15.84
CA ASN A 20 -6.88 7.87 17.30
C ASN A 20 -6.28 6.64 17.99
N ASN A 21 -6.13 5.52 17.29
CA ASN A 21 -5.65 4.27 17.86
C ASN A 21 -4.11 4.21 17.83
N ARG A 22 -3.51 4.33 19.02
CA ARG A 22 -2.05 4.27 19.20
C ARG A 22 -1.49 2.85 19.42
N SER A 23 -2.35 1.85 19.47
CA SER A 23 -1.96 0.45 19.67
C SER A 23 -2.04 -0.37 18.38
N LEU A 24 -2.73 0.16 17.36
CA LEU A 24 -2.90 -0.53 16.08
C LEU A 24 -1.60 -0.46 15.27
N THR A 25 -0.85 -1.56 15.28
CA THR A 25 0.42 -1.68 14.55
C THR A 25 0.30 -2.46 13.24
N ARG A 26 -0.78 -3.22 13.04
CA ARG A 26 -0.98 -4.08 11.87
C ARG A 26 -2.43 -4.05 11.41
N LEU A 27 -2.63 -3.88 10.10
CA LEU A 27 -3.93 -3.89 9.46
C LEU A 27 -3.86 -4.72 8.18
N ASP A 28 -4.73 -5.73 8.07
CA ASP A 28 -4.89 -6.56 6.88
C ASP A 28 -6.35 -6.42 6.41
N LEU A 29 -6.50 -5.93 5.19
CA LEU A 29 -7.76 -5.66 4.53
C LEU A 29 -7.86 -6.59 3.33
N LEU A 30 -8.97 -7.31 3.24
CA LEU A 30 -9.36 -8.07 2.07
C LEU A 30 -10.79 -7.65 1.73
N ASP A 31 -10.91 -6.85 0.68
CA ASP A 31 -12.17 -6.26 0.25
C ASP A 31 -12.11 -6.00 -1.25
N ASP A 32 -13.04 -6.61 -1.98
CA ASP A 32 -13.19 -6.52 -3.43
C ASP A 32 -13.97 -5.31 -3.90
N ASN A 33 -14.48 -4.49 -2.98
CA ASN A 33 -15.20 -3.25 -3.29
C ASN A 33 -14.40 -2.00 -2.90
N LEU A 34 -13.14 -2.18 -2.54
CA LEU A 34 -12.25 -1.09 -2.20
C LEU A 34 -11.78 -0.39 -3.48
N GLU A 35 -12.19 0.87 -3.67
CA GLU A 35 -11.87 1.70 -4.83
C GLU A 35 -10.88 2.81 -4.46
N ASP A 36 -10.63 3.71 -5.41
CA ASP A 36 -9.66 4.79 -5.26
C ASP A 36 -10.03 5.79 -4.16
N SER A 37 -11.33 6.01 -3.93
CA SER A 37 -11.85 6.93 -2.89
C SER A 37 -11.50 6.46 -1.49
N GLU A 38 -11.63 5.17 -1.22
CA GLU A 38 -11.40 4.59 0.10
C GLU A 38 -9.91 4.56 0.43
N ILE A 39 -9.04 4.30 -0.56
CA ILE A 39 -7.59 4.44 -0.39
C ILE A 39 -7.22 5.88 -0.07
N LYS A 40 -7.88 6.87 -0.66
CA LYS A 40 -7.58 8.27 -0.34
C LYS A 40 -7.87 8.59 1.12
N LEU A 41 -9.01 8.13 1.66
CA LEU A 41 -9.34 8.25 3.07
C LEU A 41 -8.34 7.52 3.97
N LEU A 42 -7.95 6.31 3.57
CA LEU A 42 -6.91 5.54 4.25
C LEU A 42 -5.58 6.30 4.28
N CYS A 43 -5.17 6.87 3.15
CA CYS A 43 -3.97 7.67 3.04
C CYS A 43 -4.02 8.91 3.93
N GLU A 44 -5.16 9.59 4.05
CA GLU A 44 -5.33 10.69 4.99
C GLU A 44 -5.10 10.25 6.45
N GLY A 45 -5.67 9.12 6.86
CA GLY A 45 -5.47 8.57 8.20
C GLY A 45 -4.00 8.16 8.44
N LEU A 46 -3.35 7.55 7.45
CA LEU A 46 -1.93 7.17 7.53
C LEU A 46 -1.00 8.39 7.57
N ARG A 47 -1.30 9.48 6.87
CA ARG A 47 -0.51 10.71 6.93
C ARG A 47 -0.59 11.42 8.28
N HIS A 48 -1.59 11.09 9.09
CA HIS A 48 -1.77 11.72 10.39
C HIS A 48 -0.60 11.37 11.34
N PRO A 49 -0.01 12.33 12.04
CA PRO A 49 1.15 12.10 12.92
C PRO A 49 0.84 11.17 14.11
N GLY A 50 -0.44 11.04 14.47
CA GLY A 50 -0.91 10.10 15.50
C GLY A 50 -0.95 8.63 15.06
N CYS A 51 -0.78 8.35 13.76
CA CYS A 51 -0.87 7.00 13.23
C CYS A 51 0.35 6.15 13.63
N THR A 52 0.10 5.05 14.33
CA THR A 52 1.14 4.11 14.82
C THR A 52 1.24 2.84 13.97
N LEU A 53 0.51 2.80 12.85
CA LEU A 53 0.43 1.63 12.00
C LEU A 53 1.79 1.33 11.37
N GLN A 54 2.30 0.12 11.62
CA GLN A 54 3.58 -0.34 11.08
C GLN A 54 3.41 -1.25 9.87
N ARG A 55 2.31 -1.99 9.77
CA ARG A 55 2.05 -2.91 8.67
C ARG A 55 0.66 -2.74 8.11
N LEU A 56 0.58 -2.53 6.80
CA LEU A 56 -0.67 -2.48 6.05
C LEU A 56 -0.63 -3.49 4.91
N LYS A 57 -1.65 -4.32 4.82
CA LYS A 57 -1.88 -5.23 3.70
C LYS A 57 -3.27 -4.99 3.15
N ILE A 58 -3.35 -4.81 1.83
CA ILE A 58 -4.60 -4.67 1.11
C ILE A 58 -4.58 -5.69 -0.01
N ARG A 59 -5.54 -6.62 0.04
CA ARG A 59 -5.68 -7.72 -0.91
C ARG A 59 -7.02 -7.60 -1.62
N ASP A 60 -7.02 -8.09 -2.85
CA ASP A 60 -8.20 -8.23 -3.70
C ASP A 60 -9.01 -6.95 -3.91
N CYS A 61 -8.39 -5.77 -3.87
CA CYS A 61 -9.08 -4.50 -4.10
C CYS A 61 -9.20 -4.10 -5.59
N LYS A 62 -10.11 -3.17 -5.89
CA LYS A 62 -10.33 -2.56 -7.23
C LYS A 62 -9.58 -1.23 -7.40
N VAL A 63 -8.58 -0.99 -6.57
CA VAL A 63 -7.79 0.25 -6.57
C VAL A 63 -6.94 0.32 -7.82
N THR A 64 -6.92 1.47 -8.47
CA THR A 64 -6.14 1.74 -9.66
C THR A 64 -4.83 2.46 -9.33
N LEU A 65 -3.98 2.63 -10.34
CA LEU A 65 -2.74 3.39 -10.21
C LEU A 65 -2.93 4.89 -9.90
N ARG A 66 -4.17 5.40 -9.93
CA ARG A 66 -4.50 6.79 -9.60
C ARG A 66 -4.12 7.15 -8.16
N CYS A 67 -4.25 6.20 -7.24
CA CYS A 67 -3.87 6.39 -5.84
C CYS A 67 -2.35 6.35 -5.60
N CYS A 68 -1.53 6.13 -6.63
CA CYS A 68 -0.09 6.04 -6.47
C CYS A 68 0.51 7.34 -5.89
N ASP A 69 -0.03 8.51 -6.24
CA ASP A 69 0.45 9.80 -5.69
C ASP A 69 0.12 9.92 -4.19
N ASP A 70 -1.09 9.51 -3.78
CA ASP A 70 -1.51 9.47 -2.38
C ASP A 70 -0.65 8.51 -1.56
N LEU A 71 -0.39 7.32 -2.09
CA LEU A 71 0.51 6.34 -1.48
C LEU A 71 1.92 6.92 -1.36
N CYS A 72 2.44 7.56 -2.42
CA CYS A 72 3.76 8.20 -2.39
C CYS A 72 3.84 9.28 -1.30
N SER A 73 2.78 10.07 -1.14
CA SER A 73 2.68 11.07 -0.09
C SER A 73 2.69 10.44 1.31
N VAL A 74 1.91 9.38 1.54
CA VAL A 74 1.93 8.61 2.81
C VAL A 74 3.34 8.12 3.11
N ILE A 75 3.99 7.51 2.13
CA ILE A 75 5.31 6.91 2.31
C ILE A 75 6.38 7.99 2.54
N SER A 76 6.19 9.21 2.03
CA SER A 76 7.12 10.31 2.28
C SER A 76 6.94 10.95 3.67
N THR A 77 5.72 10.92 4.20
CA THR A 77 5.33 11.66 5.42
C THR A 77 5.24 10.77 6.66
N ASN A 78 4.60 9.60 6.54
CA ASN A 78 4.44 8.66 7.63
C ASN A 78 5.78 7.94 7.87
N GLN A 79 6.35 8.05 9.07
CA GLN A 79 7.60 7.38 9.47
C GLN A 79 7.38 6.05 10.23
N THR A 80 6.14 5.75 10.63
CA THR A 80 5.78 4.58 11.42
C THR A 80 5.50 3.35 10.56
N LEU A 81 5.07 3.54 9.30
CA LEU A 81 4.73 2.50 8.36
C LEU A 81 6.00 1.83 7.83
N ILE A 82 6.23 0.61 8.30
CA ILE A 82 7.39 -0.21 7.97
C ILE A 82 7.10 -1.09 6.75
N TYR A 83 5.89 -1.61 6.63
CA TYR A 83 5.51 -2.54 5.58
C TYR A 83 4.16 -2.17 4.97
N LEU A 84 4.11 -2.06 3.64
CA LEU A 84 2.87 -1.89 2.88
C LEU A 84 2.83 -2.93 1.77
N TYR A 85 1.70 -3.62 1.62
CA TYR A 85 1.39 -4.46 0.47
C TYR A 85 0.05 -4.01 -0.10
N ILE A 86 0.00 -3.73 -1.40
CA ILE A 86 -1.24 -3.44 -2.11
C ILE A 86 -1.16 -4.01 -3.53
N LYS A 87 -2.27 -4.59 -3.99
CA LYS A 87 -2.45 -5.01 -5.38
C LYS A 87 -3.34 -3.98 -6.08
N LEU A 88 -2.75 -3.20 -6.97
CA LEU A 88 -3.44 -2.26 -7.84
C LEU A 88 -3.91 -2.99 -9.09
N VAL A 89 -5.12 -2.72 -9.55
CA VAL A 89 -5.67 -3.22 -10.80
C VAL A 89 -5.26 -2.30 -11.94
N ASP A 90 -4.97 -2.87 -13.11
CA ASP A 90 -4.67 -2.08 -14.30
C ASP A 90 -5.96 -1.44 -14.85
N ASP A 91 -6.00 -0.11 -14.89
CA ASP A 91 -7.11 0.63 -15.50
C ASP A 91 -6.94 0.80 -17.03
N LYS A 92 -5.94 0.13 -17.64
CA LYS A 92 -5.54 0.24 -19.05
C LYS A 92 -5.27 1.69 -19.49
N LYS A 93 -5.07 2.59 -18.54
CA LYS A 93 -5.01 4.04 -18.77
C LYS A 93 -3.62 4.60 -18.53
N MET A 94 -2.75 3.88 -17.82
CA MET A 94 -1.42 4.34 -17.44
C MET A 94 -0.32 3.42 -18.00
N SER A 95 0.68 4.01 -18.66
CA SER A 95 1.83 3.27 -19.17
C SER A 95 2.81 2.90 -18.05
N GLU A 96 3.60 1.85 -18.25
CA GLU A 96 4.67 1.44 -17.34
C GLU A 96 5.65 2.58 -17.02
N SER A 97 5.92 3.44 -18.00
CA SER A 97 6.77 4.63 -17.83
C SER A 97 6.17 5.64 -16.83
N GLU A 98 4.86 5.86 -16.84
CA GLU A 98 4.18 6.77 -15.92
C GLU A 98 4.11 6.18 -14.50
N VAL A 99 3.87 4.87 -14.40
CA VAL A 99 3.99 4.13 -13.13
C VAL A 99 5.39 4.35 -12.57
N ARG A 100 6.44 4.09 -13.36
CA ARG A 100 7.84 4.23 -12.97
C ARG A 100 8.16 5.65 -12.48
N ARG A 101 7.69 6.68 -13.19
CA ARG A 101 7.93 8.09 -12.86
C ARG A 101 7.35 8.48 -11.50
N ARG A 102 6.07 8.17 -11.25
CA ARG A 102 5.40 8.49 -9.96
C ARG A 102 6.09 7.83 -8.77
N CYS A 103 6.58 6.65 -9.05
CA CYS A 103 7.21 5.75 -8.13
C CYS A 103 8.69 6.00 -7.86
N GLU A 104 9.35 6.83 -8.67
CA GLU A 104 10.75 7.20 -8.54
C GLU A 104 10.98 8.03 -7.27
N VAL A 105 9.98 8.82 -6.87
CA VAL A 105 9.96 9.56 -5.60
C VAL A 105 10.23 8.65 -4.40
N LEU A 106 9.67 7.43 -4.41
CA LEU A 106 9.86 6.46 -3.33
C LEU A 106 11.29 5.92 -3.26
N ARG A 107 11.94 5.76 -4.42
CA ARG A 107 13.33 5.32 -4.49
C ARG A 107 14.27 6.35 -3.86
N ASN A 108 14.02 7.63 -4.11
CA ASN A 108 14.83 8.73 -3.56
C ASN A 108 14.70 8.87 -2.05
N ALA A 109 13.62 8.35 -1.44
CA ALA A 109 13.41 8.36 0.00
C ALA A 109 14.23 7.28 0.76
N GLY A 110 15.06 6.48 0.06
CA GLY A 110 15.81 5.36 0.67
C GLY A 110 14.92 4.16 1.01
N ILE A 111 13.77 4.05 0.35
CA ILE A 111 12.73 3.06 0.64
C ILE A 111 12.82 1.94 -0.40
N SER A 112 12.89 0.70 0.08
CA SER A 112 12.86 -0.46 -0.81
C SER A 112 11.42 -0.68 -1.29
N VAL A 113 11.18 -0.37 -2.58
CA VAL A 113 9.89 -0.60 -3.22
C VAL A 113 9.99 -1.71 -4.24
N TYR A 114 9.24 -2.78 -4.00
CA TYR A 114 9.06 -3.88 -4.92
C TYR A 114 7.81 -3.65 -5.74
N ARG A 115 7.93 -3.82 -7.06
CA ARG A 115 6.78 -3.79 -7.96
C ARG A 115 6.81 -5.00 -8.86
N ARG A 116 5.65 -5.59 -9.06
CA ARG A 116 5.52 -6.75 -9.94
C ARG A 116 4.21 -6.64 -10.70
N TRP A 117 4.30 -6.70 -12.01
CA TRP A 117 3.13 -6.95 -12.83
C TRP A 117 2.67 -8.40 -12.64
N VAL A 118 1.39 -8.58 -12.41
CA VAL A 118 0.70 -9.86 -12.39
C VAL A 118 -0.47 -9.80 -13.36
N VAL A 119 -0.97 -10.95 -13.79
CA VAL A 119 -2.15 -11.00 -14.65
C VAL A 119 -3.31 -10.26 -13.95
N GLY A 120 -3.74 -9.14 -14.54
CA GLY A 120 -4.79 -8.28 -14.01
C GLY A 120 -4.36 -7.07 -13.16
N GLY A 121 -3.05 -6.80 -12.97
CA GLY A 121 -2.63 -5.57 -12.30
C GLY A 121 -1.19 -5.51 -11.78
N TRP A 122 -0.90 -4.50 -10.96
CA TRP A 122 0.40 -4.24 -10.34
C TRP A 122 0.36 -4.56 -8.84
N ILE A 123 1.30 -5.38 -8.37
CA ILE A 123 1.58 -5.50 -6.94
C ILE A 123 2.64 -4.47 -6.57
N VAL A 124 2.39 -3.69 -5.53
CA VAL A 124 3.33 -2.76 -4.93
C VAL A 124 3.57 -3.16 -3.47
N VAL A 125 4.84 -3.38 -3.12
CA VAL A 125 5.25 -3.67 -1.76
C VAL A 125 6.32 -2.67 -1.35
N ILE A 126 6.16 -2.07 -0.18
CA ILE A 126 7.16 -1.23 0.46
C ILE A 126 7.60 -1.91 1.74
N ASP A 127 8.91 -1.94 1.97
CA ASP A 127 9.46 -2.39 3.24
C ASP A 127 10.65 -1.50 3.65
N ARG A 128 10.56 -0.94 4.86
CA ARG A 128 11.57 -0.05 5.46
C ARG A 128 12.49 -0.72 6.46
N ARG A 129 12.36 -2.03 6.69
CA ARG A 129 13.26 -2.73 7.62
C ARG A 129 14.69 -2.68 7.09
N ARG A 130 15.63 -2.17 7.91
CA ARG A 130 17.06 -2.29 7.64
C ARG A 130 17.40 -3.78 7.54
N LYS A 131 18.05 -4.16 6.45
CA LYS A 131 18.59 -5.50 6.25
C LYS A 131 19.80 -5.70 7.15
N GLU A 132 19.78 -6.72 8.00
CA GLU A 132 21.02 -7.33 8.49
C GLU A 132 21.49 -8.44 7.52
N ASP A 133 20.57 -9.13 6.82
CA ASP A 133 20.92 -10.43 6.20
C ASP A 133 20.61 -10.58 4.70
N GLY A 134 20.29 -9.51 3.97
CA GLY A 134 20.24 -9.55 2.51
C GLY A 134 19.03 -10.27 1.86
N VAL A 135 18.37 -11.21 2.54
CA VAL A 135 17.31 -12.05 1.94
C VAL A 135 15.93 -11.42 2.07
N TRP A 136 15.37 -11.03 0.92
CA TRP A 136 13.94 -10.79 0.79
C TRP A 136 13.25 -12.11 0.47
N GLU A 137 12.43 -12.59 1.39
CA GLU A 137 11.32 -13.48 1.03
C GLU A 137 10.03 -12.65 1.09
N PRO A 138 9.52 -12.20 -0.07
CA PRO A 138 8.09 -11.99 -0.17
C PRO A 138 7.42 -13.26 0.35
N LEU A 139 6.36 -13.15 1.16
CA LEU A 139 5.46 -14.28 1.39
C LEU A 139 5.24 -14.99 0.04
N PRO A 140 5.36 -16.32 -0.04
CA PRO A 140 5.45 -17.02 -1.31
C PRO A 140 4.18 -16.73 -2.12
N LEU A 141 4.31 -15.77 -3.04
CA LEU A 141 3.40 -15.61 -4.15
C LEU A 141 3.82 -16.72 -5.10
N SER A 142 2.93 -17.68 -5.28
CA SER A 142 3.13 -19.01 -5.84
C SER A 142 3.68 -19.09 -7.27
N ASP A 143 4.23 -18.01 -7.81
CA ASP A 143 5.02 -18.06 -9.03
C ASP A 143 6.26 -17.20 -8.87
N GLY A 144 7.41 -17.85 -8.93
CA GLY A 144 8.72 -17.23 -8.81
C GLY A 144 8.91 -16.13 -9.85
N GLN A 145 9.18 -14.91 -9.39
CA GLN A 145 10.06 -13.99 -10.08
C GLN A 145 10.44 -12.87 -9.12
N ARG A 146 11.69 -12.94 -8.68
CA ARG A 146 12.41 -11.84 -8.02
C ARG A 146 12.84 -10.88 -9.13
N PHE A 147 12.31 -9.66 -9.14
CA PHE A 147 12.99 -8.54 -9.77
C PHE A 147 13.36 -7.56 -8.67
N VAL A 148 14.59 -7.74 -8.19
CA VAL A 148 15.33 -6.70 -7.49
C VAL A 148 15.87 -5.79 -8.58
N TRP A 149 15.57 -4.50 -8.52
CA TRP A 149 16.32 -3.46 -9.21
C TRP A 149 16.99 -2.59 -8.16
#